data_AF-A0A9K3EAI1-F1
#
_entry.id   AF-A0A9K3EAI1-F1
#
_cell.length_a   1.000
_cell.length_b   1.000
_cell.length_c   1.000
_cell.angle_alpha   90.00
_cell.angle_beta   90.00
_cell.angle_gamma   90.00
#
_symmetry.space_group_name_H-M   'P 1'
#
loop_
_entity.id
_entity.type
_entity.pdbx_description
1 polymer ?
#
loop_
_entity_poly.entity_id
_entity_poly.type
_entity_poly.pdbx_seq_one_letter_code
_entity_poly.pdbx_strand_id
1 'polypeptide(L)'
;MTLPVVPIGLLFMISIFGFCTGLSTSRIFEHMLIKSNSTSKYLTTDALWFNQTLDHFSPFDHRKFGQRYYEYLDEFRVPDGPIFLKICGESACGGIQNDYISVLAKKFRAAVVTLEHRYYGKSSPFKSLTTKNLQFLSSKQALFDLAAFRQYYQASSAFS
;
A
#
# COMPACT_ATOMS: atom_id res chain seq x y z
N MET A 1 43.59 51.15 -37.43
CA MET A 1 42.73 51.20 -36.23
C MET A 1 41.45 50.43 -36.54
N THR A 2 41.14 49.43 -35.70
CA THR A 2 39.81 48.85 -35.37
C THR A 2 38.93 48.17 -36.44
N LEU A 3 38.74 46.84 -36.28
CA LEU A 3 37.48 46.09 -36.53
C LEU A 3 36.49 46.31 -35.35
N PRO A 4 35.31 45.64 -35.28
CA PRO A 4 34.09 45.57 -36.13
C PRO A 4 32.89 46.29 -35.38
N VAL A 5 31.59 46.26 -35.70
CA VAL A 5 30.57 45.18 -35.64
C VAL A 5 29.24 45.73 -36.22
N VAL A 6 28.53 44.91 -37.02
CA VAL A 6 27.17 45.18 -37.54
C VAL A 6 26.13 44.51 -36.61
N PRO A 7 25.07 45.19 -36.13
CA PRO A 7 24.00 44.52 -35.40
C PRO A 7 22.96 43.97 -36.37
N ILE A 8 22.88 42.65 -36.43
CA ILE A 8 21.81 41.89 -37.10
C ILE A 8 20.76 41.55 -36.05
N GLY A 9 19.49 41.82 -36.37
CA GLY A 9 18.39 40.98 -35.91
C GLY A 9 17.41 41.62 -34.94
N LEU A 10 16.41 42.31 -35.48
CA LEU A 10 15.05 42.08 -34.99
C LEU A 10 14.12 42.11 -36.21
N LEU A 11 14.00 40.94 -36.82
CA LEU A 11 13.20 40.68 -37.99
C LEU A 11 11.73 40.93 -37.64
N PHE A 12 11.21 41.99 -38.23
CA PHE A 12 9.83 42.20 -38.63
C PHE A 12 9.19 40.87 -39.08
N MET A 13 8.03 40.50 -38.54
CA MET A 13 6.89 39.96 -39.31
C MET A 13 5.74 39.64 -38.35
N ILE A 14 4.90 40.65 -38.13
CA ILE A 14 3.49 40.44 -37.78
C ILE A 14 2.75 40.18 -39.09
N SER A 15 1.79 39.25 -39.02
CA SER A 15 0.67 39.01 -39.95
C SER A 15 0.84 37.90 -40.98
N ILE A 16 0.31 36.71 -40.64
CA ILE A 16 -0.63 36.01 -41.54
C ILE A 16 -1.78 35.48 -40.67
N PHE A 17 -2.95 36.11 -40.82
CA PHE A 17 -4.24 35.64 -40.34
C PHE A 17 -4.71 34.45 -41.21
N GLY A 18 -5.19 33.38 -40.58
CA GLY A 18 -6.36 32.64 -41.06
C GLY A 18 -6.16 31.27 -41.71
N PHE A 19 -6.99 30.33 -41.22
CA PHE A 19 -7.56 29.14 -41.87
C PHE A 19 -6.93 27.75 -41.64
N CYS A 20 -7.50 27.08 -40.63
CA CYS A 20 -7.91 25.67 -40.55
C CYS A 20 -6.92 24.56 -40.94
N THR A 21 -6.46 23.80 -39.94
CA THR A 21 -6.77 22.37 -39.77
C THR A 21 -6.25 21.89 -38.41
N GLY A 22 -6.99 20.98 -37.77
CA GLY A 22 -6.82 20.60 -36.37
C GLY A 22 -5.41 20.15 -35.99
N LEU A 23 -4.72 20.97 -35.22
CA LEU A 23 -3.58 20.50 -34.44
C LEU A 23 -4.15 19.81 -33.21
N SER A 24 -4.24 18.48 -33.28
CA SER A 24 -4.41 17.63 -32.11
C SER A 24 -3.37 18.08 -31.09
N THR A 25 -3.79 18.85 -30.09
CA THR A 25 -3.02 18.98 -28.84
C THR A 25 -2.82 17.54 -28.41
N SER A 26 -1.56 17.10 -28.50
CA SER A 26 -1.25 15.69 -28.35
C SER A 26 -1.77 15.28 -26.98
N ARG A 27 -2.78 14.40 -26.93
CA ARG A 27 -3.25 13.80 -25.67
C ARG A 27 -2.09 13.21 -24.87
N ILE A 28 -0.97 12.92 -25.53
CA ILE A 28 0.31 12.49 -24.98
C ILE A 28 0.94 13.55 -24.06
N PHE A 29 0.90 14.85 -24.40
CA PHE A 29 1.49 15.90 -23.56
C PHE A 29 0.59 16.25 -22.37
N GLU A 30 -0.74 16.22 -22.55
CA GLU A 30 -1.70 16.26 -21.43
C GLU A 30 -1.58 15.03 -20.51
N HIS A 31 -1.41 13.82 -21.06
CA HIS A 31 -1.09 12.63 -20.26
C HIS A 31 0.27 12.70 -19.55
N MET A 32 1.22 13.50 -20.07
CA MET A 32 2.53 13.68 -19.45
C MET A 32 2.48 14.69 -18.29
N LEU A 33 1.62 15.70 -18.37
CA LEU A 33 1.38 16.67 -17.30
C LEU A 33 0.43 16.14 -16.20
N ILE A 34 -0.45 15.20 -16.53
CA ILE A 34 -1.31 14.49 -15.56
C ILE A 34 -0.54 13.40 -14.79
N LYS A 35 0.67 13.03 -15.24
CA LYS A 35 1.63 12.26 -14.43
C LYS A 35 2.35 13.15 -13.40
N SER A 36 1.62 14.11 -12.85
CA SER A 36 2.00 14.88 -11.68
C SER A 36 1.88 13.99 -10.45
N ASN A 37 3.00 13.39 -10.04
CA ASN A 37 3.37 13.03 -8.67
C ASN A 37 2.23 12.62 -7.70
N SER A 38 1.29 11.80 -8.12
CA SER A 38 0.34 11.15 -7.22
C SER A 38 1.04 9.92 -6.68
N THR A 39 1.68 10.06 -5.52
CA THR A 39 2.03 8.89 -4.73
C THR A 39 0.73 8.12 -4.51
N SER A 40 0.67 6.88 -5.00
CA SER A 40 -0.46 6.01 -4.73
C SER A 40 -0.74 6.02 -3.23
N LYS A 41 -1.99 6.25 -2.83
CA LYS A 41 -2.41 6.31 -1.40
C LYS A 41 -2.02 5.04 -0.65
N TYR A 42 -1.87 3.92 -1.36
CA TYR A 42 -1.48 2.63 -0.84
C TYR A 42 -0.25 2.10 -1.57
N LEU A 43 0.66 1.46 -0.82
CA LEU A 43 1.76 0.66 -1.34
C LEU A 43 1.25 -0.62 -2.01
N THR A 44 0.22 -1.22 -1.41
CA THR A 44 -0.49 -2.38 -1.95
C THR A 44 -1.94 -2.36 -1.49
N THR A 45 -2.82 -2.91 -2.32
CA THR A 45 -4.22 -3.22 -1.99
C THR A 45 -4.55 -4.69 -2.21
N ASP A 46 -3.54 -5.52 -2.49
CA ASP A 46 -3.71 -6.92 -2.82
C ASP A 46 -3.89 -7.73 -1.53
N ALA A 47 -5.13 -8.15 -1.31
CA ALA A 47 -5.52 -8.81 -0.08
C ALA A 47 -5.14 -10.29 -0.09
N LEU A 48 -4.43 -10.69 0.96
CA LEU A 48 -4.09 -12.07 1.28
C LEU A 48 -4.87 -12.54 2.51
N TRP A 49 -4.91 -13.86 2.73
CA TRP A 49 -5.73 -14.47 3.76
C TRP A 49 -4.97 -15.47 4.60
N PHE A 50 -5.13 -15.37 5.91
CA PHE A 50 -4.59 -16.28 6.90
C PHE A 50 -5.73 -16.98 7.64
N ASN A 51 -5.62 -18.31 7.81
CA ASN A 51 -6.58 -19.09 8.58
C ASN A 51 -6.28 -18.97 10.08
N GLN A 52 -6.92 -17.99 10.73
CA GLN A 52 -6.73 -17.64 12.13
C GLN A 52 -7.58 -18.50 13.07
N THR A 53 -7.05 -18.81 14.26
CA THR A 53 -7.80 -19.47 15.33
C THR A 53 -8.83 -18.52 15.94
N LEU A 54 -10.06 -18.98 16.10
CA LEU A 54 -11.13 -18.16 16.70
C LEU A 54 -10.84 -17.80 18.16
N ASP A 55 -10.51 -18.82 18.95
CA ASP A 55 -10.27 -18.71 20.39
C ASP A 55 -8.91 -19.31 20.76
N HIS A 56 -7.94 -18.45 21.06
CA HIS A 56 -6.60 -18.87 21.47
C HIS A 56 -6.52 -19.43 22.90
N PHE A 57 -7.59 -19.31 23.69
CA PHE A 57 -7.60 -19.70 25.10
C PHE A 57 -8.44 -20.94 25.39
N SER A 58 -9.17 -21.45 24.40
CA SER A 58 -9.90 -22.71 24.52
C SER A 58 -9.13 -23.82 23.82
N PRO A 59 -8.63 -24.84 24.55
CA PRO A 59 -7.96 -25.98 23.94
C PRO A 59 -8.94 -26.88 23.14
N PHE A 60 -10.24 -26.68 23.31
CA PHE A 60 -11.30 -27.48 22.69
C PHE A 60 -11.94 -26.81 21.47
N ASP A 61 -11.71 -25.51 21.28
CA ASP A 61 -12.28 -24.77 20.15
C ASP A 61 -11.26 -24.71 19.01
N HIS A 62 -11.49 -25.52 17.98
CA HIS A 62 -10.64 -25.57 16.79
C HIS A 62 -11.20 -24.76 15.62
N ARG A 63 -12.26 -23.96 15.84
CA ARG A 63 -12.84 -23.14 14.79
C ARG A 63 -11.82 -22.10 14.32
N LYS A 64 -11.84 -21.85 13.01
CA LYS A 64 -10.97 -20.87 12.35
C LYS A 64 -11.79 -19.88 11.54
N PHE A 65 -11.20 -18.74 11.26
CA PHE A 65 -11.75 -17.73 10.36
C PHE A 65 -10.67 -17.15 9.47
N GLY A 66 -11.07 -16.60 8.33
CA GLY A 66 -10.16 -15.88 7.43
C GLY A 66 -9.83 -14.51 8.02
N GLN A 67 -8.57 -14.29 8.35
CA GLN A 67 -8.04 -12.99 8.72
C GLN A 67 -7.27 -12.41 7.53
N ARG A 68 -7.66 -11.21 7.13
CA ARG A 68 -7.09 -10.53 5.97
C ARG A 68 -5.76 -9.87 6.34
N TYR A 69 -4.78 -9.97 5.45
CA TYR A 69 -3.52 -9.26 5.58
C TYR A 69 -3.07 -8.74 4.21
N TYR A 70 -2.05 -7.86 4.23
CA TYR A 70 -1.43 -7.33 3.03
C TYR A 70 0.08 -7.33 3.22
N GLU A 71 0.82 -7.44 2.12
CA GLU A 71 2.27 -7.43 2.12
C GLU A 71 2.85 -6.53 1.03
N TYR A 72 3.98 -5.92 1.33
CA TYR A 72 4.74 -5.09 0.41
C TYR A 72 6.21 -5.46 0.53
N LEU A 73 6.76 -6.03 -0.54
CA LEU A 73 8.08 -6.65 -0.57
C LEU A 73 9.09 -5.90 -1.47
N ASP A 74 8.66 -4.89 -2.23
CA ASP A 74 9.51 -4.23 -3.24
C ASP A 74 10.80 -3.62 -2.64
N GLU A 75 10.76 -3.19 -1.38
CA GLU A 75 11.91 -2.60 -0.68
C GLU A 75 12.71 -3.63 0.14
N PHE A 76 12.25 -4.88 0.20
CA PHE A 76 12.84 -5.92 1.03
C PHE A 76 14.20 -6.37 0.48
N ARG A 77 15.22 -6.37 1.33
CA ARG A 77 16.51 -6.99 1.00
C ARG A 77 16.50 -8.46 1.40
N VAL A 78 16.38 -9.35 0.43
CA VAL A 78 16.55 -10.80 0.64
C VAL A 78 18.01 -11.13 0.97
N PRO A 79 18.30 -12.07 1.91
CA PRO A 79 17.37 -12.74 2.82
C PRO A 79 17.20 -12.04 4.18
N ASP A 80 18.08 -11.08 4.49
CA ASP A 80 18.28 -10.57 5.86
C ASP A 80 17.63 -9.20 6.15
N GLY A 81 16.66 -8.78 5.33
CA GLY A 81 15.90 -7.57 5.57
C GLY A 81 15.01 -7.72 6.82
N PRO A 82 14.74 -6.64 7.58
CA PRO A 82 13.73 -6.71 8.62
C PRO A 82 12.32 -6.75 8.01
N ILE A 83 11.36 -7.27 8.78
CA ILE A 83 9.94 -7.22 8.45
C ILE A 83 9.25 -6.31 9.45
N PHE A 84 8.61 -5.25 8.95
CA PHE A 84 7.77 -4.37 9.76
C PHE A 84 6.34 -4.91 9.78
N LEU A 85 5.95 -5.44 10.93
CA LEU A 85 4.57 -5.86 11.20
C LEU A 85 3.75 -4.66 11.69
N LYS A 86 2.86 -4.16 10.84
CA LYS A 86 1.88 -3.11 11.18
C LYS A 86 0.55 -3.75 11.59
N ILE A 87 -0.11 -3.19 12.60
CA ILE A 87 -1.45 -3.60 13.01
C ILE A 87 -2.42 -2.55 12.48
N CYS A 88 -3.46 -2.97 11.77
CA CYS A 88 -4.52 -2.04 11.38
C CYS A 88 -5.33 -1.61 12.63
N GLY A 89 -5.84 -0.38 12.65
CA GLY A 89 -6.69 0.09 13.76
C GLY A 89 -8.08 -0.54 13.77
N GLU A 90 -8.99 0.07 14.52
CA GLU A 90 -10.38 -0.36 14.73
C GLU A 90 -11.29 -0.04 13.53
N SER A 91 -10.83 -0.35 12.32
CA SER A 91 -11.55 -0.10 11.07
C SER A 91 -11.14 -1.08 9.97
N ALA A 92 -11.89 -1.08 8.88
CA ALA A 92 -11.55 -1.88 7.71
C ALA A 92 -10.19 -1.46 7.13
N CYS A 93 -9.26 -2.40 7.06
CA CYS A 93 -7.97 -2.22 6.42
C CYS A 93 -8.14 -2.35 4.90
N GLY A 94 -7.78 -1.30 4.16
CA GLY A 94 -7.87 -1.27 2.70
C GLY A 94 -6.61 -1.73 1.98
N GLY A 95 -5.50 -1.84 2.72
CA GLY A 95 -4.16 -2.04 2.17
C GLY A 95 -3.10 -1.40 3.05
N ILE A 96 -1.84 -1.49 2.63
CA ILE A 96 -0.73 -0.80 3.31
C ILE A 96 -0.72 0.64 2.82
N GLN A 97 -1.03 1.59 3.69
CA GLN A 97 -0.98 3.01 3.36
C GLN A 97 0.45 3.44 3.02
N ASN A 98 0.60 4.29 2.02
CA ASN A 98 1.87 4.94 1.71
C ASN A 98 2.11 6.10 2.68
N ASP A 99 2.30 5.75 3.95
CA ASP A 99 2.58 6.66 5.06
C ASP A 99 4.08 6.61 5.43
N TYR A 100 4.46 7.11 6.61
CA TYR A 100 5.86 7.12 7.05
C TYR A 100 6.50 5.72 7.09
N ILE A 101 5.71 4.63 7.14
CA ILE A 101 6.22 3.26 7.05
C ILE A 101 6.94 2.99 5.72
N SER A 102 6.54 3.65 4.62
CA SER A 102 7.18 3.47 3.32
C SER A 102 8.60 4.04 3.32
N VAL A 103 8.79 5.20 3.96
CA VAL A 103 10.09 5.84 4.15
C VAL A 103 10.99 4.95 5.01
N LEU A 104 10.45 4.39 6.10
CA LEU A 104 11.20 3.46 6.95
C LEU A 104 11.55 2.18 6.20
N ALA A 105 10.60 1.59 5.46
CA ALA A 105 10.82 0.37 4.69
C ALA A 105 11.95 0.54 3.68
N LYS A 106 11.94 1.64 2.93
CA LYS A 106 13.01 1.98 1.98
C LYS A 106 14.36 2.18 2.69
N LYS A 107 14.37 2.92 3.81
CA LYS A 107 15.61 3.20 4.57
C LYS A 107 16.26 1.95 5.14
N PHE A 108 15.46 1.04 5.69
CA PHE A 108 15.94 -0.18 6.34
C PHE A 108 15.96 -1.40 5.41
N ARG A 109 15.55 -1.23 4.16
CA ARG A 109 15.36 -2.31 3.18
C ARG A 109 14.46 -3.42 3.73
N ALA A 110 13.34 -2.99 4.30
CA ALA A 110 12.40 -3.81 5.04
C ALA A 110 11.19 -4.20 4.19
N ALA A 111 10.65 -5.39 4.46
CA ALA A 111 9.30 -5.75 4.04
C ALA A 111 8.29 -5.10 4.98
N VAL A 112 7.10 -4.78 4.47
CA VAL A 112 5.98 -4.31 5.31
C VAL A 112 4.85 -5.32 5.18
N VAL A 113 4.35 -5.79 6.33
CA VAL A 113 3.21 -6.68 6.39
C VAL A 113 2.21 -6.09 7.36
N THR A 114 0.94 -6.05 6.99
CA THR A 114 -0.12 -5.55 7.87
C THR A 114 -1.22 -6.58 8.04
N LEU A 115 -1.59 -6.85 9.29
CA LEU A 115 -2.68 -7.75 9.64
C LEU A 115 -3.93 -6.95 10.02
N GLU A 116 -5.07 -7.27 9.42
CA GLU A 116 -6.36 -6.65 9.78
C GLU A 116 -6.83 -7.18 11.13
N HIS A 117 -7.25 -6.27 12.00
CA HIS A 117 -7.70 -6.61 13.34
C HIS A 117 -8.99 -7.45 13.30
N ARG A 118 -9.09 -8.49 14.15
CA ARG A 118 -10.30 -9.32 14.27
C ARG A 118 -11.55 -8.45 14.50
N TYR A 119 -12.67 -8.83 13.91
CA TYR A 119 -13.97 -8.13 13.91
C TYR A 119 -14.05 -6.83 13.11
N TYR A 120 -12.96 -6.41 12.45
CA TYR A 120 -12.97 -5.23 11.59
C TYR A 120 -12.83 -5.61 10.11
N GLY A 121 -13.40 -4.76 9.25
CA GLY A 121 -13.36 -4.94 7.80
C GLY A 121 -13.92 -6.29 7.37
N LYS A 122 -13.08 -7.09 6.71
CA LYS A 122 -13.47 -8.42 6.22
C LYS A 122 -12.99 -9.55 7.15
N SER A 123 -12.29 -9.21 8.24
CA SER A 123 -11.72 -10.16 9.20
C SER A 123 -12.66 -10.42 10.37
N SER A 124 -13.92 -10.75 10.07
CA SER A 124 -14.93 -11.07 11.09
C SER A 124 -15.18 -12.58 11.16
N PRO A 125 -15.05 -13.21 12.35
CA PRO A 125 -15.37 -14.64 12.49
C PRO A 125 -16.85 -14.95 12.35
N PHE A 126 -17.73 -13.97 12.57
CA PHE A 126 -19.17 -14.12 12.52
C PHE A 126 -19.82 -13.05 11.65
N LYS A 127 -20.94 -13.39 11.02
CA LYS A 127 -21.72 -12.43 10.22
C LYS A 127 -22.49 -11.42 11.08
N SER A 128 -22.90 -11.83 12.29
CA SER A 128 -23.69 -11.02 13.20
C SER A 128 -22.88 -10.66 14.44
N LEU A 129 -22.94 -9.40 14.87
CA LEU A 129 -22.21 -8.85 16.01
C LEU A 129 -23.08 -8.84 17.28
N THR A 130 -23.62 -10.00 17.66
CA THR A 130 -24.31 -10.16 18.95
C THR A 130 -23.30 -10.21 20.10
N THR A 131 -23.72 -9.93 21.33
CA THR A 131 -22.85 -9.99 22.52
C THR A 131 -22.14 -11.34 22.66
N LYS A 132 -22.85 -12.45 22.38
CA LYS A 132 -22.27 -13.80 22.37
C LYS A 132 -21.16 -13.95 21.33
N ASN A 133 -21.33 -13.37 20.14
CA ASN A 133 -20.32 -13.45 19.10
C ASN A 133 -19.14 -12.50 19.37
N LEU A 134 -19.37 -11.39 20.06
CA LEU A 134 -18.33 -10.42 20.43
C LEU A 134 -17.48 -10.87 21.63
N GLN A 135 -17.80 -11.98 22.28
CA GLN A 135 -16.99 -12.50 23.40
C GLN A 135 -15.51 -12.77 23.01
N PHE A 136 -15.22 -12.99 21.73
CA PHE A 136 -13.85 -13.18 21.23
C PHE A 136 -13.19 -11.88 20.74
N LEU A 137 -13.88 -10.73 20.83
CA LEU A 137 -13.30 -9.41 20.58
C LEU A 137 -12.62 -8.92 21.87
N SER A 138 -11.36 -9.27 22.05
CA SER A 138 -10.52 -8.73 23.12
C SER A 138 -9.11 -8.47 22.63
N SER A 139 -8.43 -7.49 23.24
CA SER A 139 -7.03 -7.19 22.92
C SER A 139 -6.12 -8.40 23.17
N LYS A 140 -6.46 -9.23 24.17
CA LYS A 140 -5.71 -10.47 24.47
C LYS A 140 -5.78 -11.44 23.30
N GLN A 141 -6.97 -11.67 22.74
CA GLN A 141 -7.12 -12.52 21.57
C GLN A 141 -6.42 -11.93 20.34
N ALA A 142 -6.53 -10.62 20.12
CA ALA A 142 -5.87 -9.93 19.01
C ALA A 142 -4.33 -9.99 19.08
N LEU A 143 -3.74 -9.96 20.28
CA LEU A 143 -2.30 -10.15 20.46
C LEU A 143 -1.86 -11.57 20.11
N PHE A 144 -2.67 -12.58 20.45
CA PHE A 144 -2.38 -13.96 20.06
C PHE A 144 -2.61 -14.21 18.56
N ASP A 145 -3.51 -13.45 17.91
CA ASP A 145 -3.62 -13.46 16.46
C ASP A 145 -2.30 -13.06 15.79
N LEU A 146 -1.68 -11.98 16.28
CA LEU A 146 -0.40 -11.50 15.78
C LEU A 146 0.72 -12.51 16.03
N ALA A 147 0.71 -13.19 17.18
CA ALA A 147 1.69 -14.24 17.47
C ALA A 147 1.55 -15.44 16.52
N ALA A 148 0.32 -15.92 16.31
CA ALA A 148 0.03 -17.01 15.37
C ALA A 148 0.35 -16.62 13.92
N PHE A 149 -0.02 -15.40 13.52
CA PHE A 149 0.28 -14.87 12.19
C PHE A 149 1.78 -14.73 11.95
N ARG A 150 2.54 -14.23 12.94
CA ARG A 150 4.01 -14.14 12.85
C ARG A 150 4.63 -15.51 12.59
N GLN A 151 4.22 -16.54 13.32
CA GLN A 151 4.72 -17.91 13.12
C GLN A 151 4.40 -18.43 11.72
N TYR A 152 3.15 -18.27 11.29
CA TYR A 152 2.73 -18.62 9.94
C TYR A 152 3.57 -17.91 8.87
N TYR A 153 3.73 -16.59 9.00
CA TYR A 153 4.42 -15.78 8.00
C TYR A 153 5.92 -16.12 7.92
N GLN A 154 6.57 -16.39 9.05
CA GLN A 154 7.96 -16.85 9.09
C GLN A 154 8.13 -18.22 8.42
N ALA A 155 7.18 -19.14 8.63
CA ALA A 155 7.22 -20.46 8.00
C ALA A 155 6.98 -20.38 6.48
N SER A 156 6.17 -19.44 5.99
CA SER A 156 5.95 -19.23 4.55
C SER A 156 7.07 -18.45 3.87
N SER A 157 7.70 -17.50 4.57
CA SER A 157 8.75 -16.64 3.98
C SER A 157 10.14 -17.26 3.98
N ALA A 158 10.38 -18.31 4.79
CA ALA A 158 11.65 -19.05 4.78
C ALA A 158 11.91 -19.86 3.48
N PHE A 159 10.98 -19.86 2.52
CA PHE A 159 11.07 -20.64 1.28
C PHE A 159 11.00 -19.77 0.00
N SER A 160 11.08 -18.44 0.12
CA SER A 160 10.95 -17.49 -1.00
C SER A 160 12.24 -16.71 -1.26
#